data_AF-A0AAV0HQK9-F1
#
_entry.id   AF-A0AAV0HQK9-F1
#
_cell.length_a   1.000
_cell.length_b   1.000
_cell.length_c   1.000
_cell.angle_alpha   90.00
_cell.angle_beta   90.00
_cell.angle_gamma   90.00
#
_symmetry.space_group_name_H-M   'P 1'
#
loop_
_entity.id
_entity.type
_entity.pdbx_description
1 polymer ?
#
loop_
_entity_poly.entity_id
_entity_poly.type
_entity_poly.pdbx_seq_one_letter_code
_entity_poly.pdbx_strand_id
1 'polypeptide(L)'
;MATQMSKKRKFVADGVFFAELNEVLTRELAEDGYSGVEVRVTPMRTEIIIRATRTQNVLGEKGRRIRELTSVVQKRFKFPENSVELYAEKVNSRGLCAIAQAESLRYKLLGGLAVRRFTPFYHLGVLGIKVKIMLDWDPKGKLGPTTPLPDLVTIHPPKDEEEYLRAASMPAPVPEAEIPPPVPVVVA
;
A
#
# COMPACT_ATOMS: atom_id res chain seq x y z
N MET A 1 -26.48 -22.73 -13.28
CA MET A 1 -26.74 -22.72 -11.82
C MET A 1 -25.46 -22.28 -11.13
N ALA A 2 -25.51 -21.25 -10.29
CA ALA A 2 -24.33 -20.84 -9.52
C ALA A 2 -24.04 -21.93 -8.48
N THR A 3 -22.90 -22.59 -8.60
CA THR A 3 -22.44 -23.55 -7.59
C THR A 3 -22.29 -22.81 -6.26
N GLN A 4 -23.15 -23.15 -5.29
CA GLN A 4 -23.13 -22.52 -3.98
C GLN A 4 -21.87 -22.96 -3.23
N MET A 5 -20.85 -22.11 -3.22
CA MET A 5 -19.56 -22.39 -2.60
C MET A 5 -19.51 -21.83 -1.17
N SER A 6 -18.98 -22.61 -0.23
CA SER A 6 -18.74 -22.12 1.13
C SER A 6 -17.76 -20.94 1.13
N LYS A 7 -17.94 -19.98 2.04
CA LYS A 7 -17.06 -18.80 2.17
C LYS A 7 -15.57 -19.19 2.30
N LYS A 8 -15.26 -20.23 3.08
CA LYS A 8 -13.89 -20.73 3.26
C LYS A 8 -13.25 -21.17 1.94
N ARG A 9 -13.98 -22.00 1.17
CA ARG A 9 -13.50 -22.47 -0.15
C ARG A 9 -13.36 -21.33 -1.15
N LYS A 10 -14.24 -20.32 -1.08
CA LYS A 10 -14.13 -19.12 -1.92
C LYS A 10 -12.81 -18.38 -1.67
N PHE A 11 -12.46 -18.10 -0.41
CA PHE A 11 -11.19 -17.44 -0.08
C PHE A 11 -9.97 -18.24 -0.53
N VAL A 12 -10.00 -19.56 -0.41
CA VAL A 12 -8.91 -20.42 -0.89
C VAL A 12 -8.81 -20.36 -2.42
N ALA A 13 -9.94 -20.43 -3.13
CA ALA A 13 -9.95 -20.33 -4.59
C ALA A 13 -9.44 -18.96 -5.07
N ASP A 14 -9.86 -17.86 -4.43
CA ASP A 14 -9.39 -16.51 -4.74
C ASP A 14 -7.89 -16.36 -4.49
N GLY A 15 -7.36 -16.98 -3.42
CA GLY A 15 -5.93 -17.00 -3.11
C GLY A 15 -5.11 -17.83 -4.12
N VAL A 16 -5.62 -18.99 -4.54
CA VAL A 16 -4.98 -19.82 -5.57
C VAL A 16 -4.95 -19.07 -6.90
N PHE A 17 -6.06 -18.41 -7.26
CA PHE A 17 -6.14 -17.55 -8.45
C PHE A 17 -5.08 -16.44 -8.42
N PHE A 18 -4.97 -15.71 -7.30
CA PHE A 18 -3.96 -14.66 -7.14
C PHE A 18 -2.53 -15.20 -7.26
N ALA A 19 -2.24 -16.35 -6.64
CA ALA A 19 -0.93 -16.97 -6.70
C ALA A 19 -0.54 -17.42 -8.12
N GLU A 20 -1.47 -18.05 -8.85
CA GLU A 20 -1.24 -18.48 -10.23
C GLU A 20 -1.02 -17.27 -11.16
N LEU A 21 -1.85 -16.24 -11.02
CA LEU A 21 -1.70 -15.00 -11.80
C LEU A 21 -0.35 -14.33 -11.52
N ASN A 22 0.03 -14.22 -10.25
CA ASN A 22 1.30 -13.61 -9.86
C ASN A 22 2.51 -14.39 -10.41
N GLU A 23 2.47 -15.72 -10.38
CA GLU A 23 3.56 -16.55 -10.90
C GLU A 23 3.71 -16.43 -12.42
N VAL A 24 2.60 -16.43 -13.17
CA VAL A 24 2.63 -16.26 -14.63
C VAL A 24 3.18 -14.89 -15.00
N LEU A 25 2.71 -13.83 -14.35
CA LEU A 25 3.17 -12.46 -14.62
C LEU A 25 4.63 -12.24 -14.22
N THR A 26 5.09 -12.84 -13.12
CA THR A 26 6.49 -12.75 -12.69
C THR A 26 7.43 -13.37 -13.72
N ARG A 27 7.03 -14.48 -14.37
CA ARG A 27 7.85 -15.12 -15.40
C ARG A 27 7.87 -14.33 -16.71
N GLU A 28 6.71 -13.87 -17.15
CA GLU A 28 6.54 -13.19 -18.44
C GLU A 28 7.09 -11.76 -18.43
N LEU A 29 6.89 -11.03 -17.32
CA LEU A 29 7.26 -9.62 -17.19
C LEU A 29 8.56 -9.42 -16.38
N ALA A 30 9.33 -10.48 -16.15
CA ALA A 30 10.63 -10.39 -15.45
C ALA A 30 11.54 -9.35 -16.10
N GLU A 31 11.54 -9.30 -17.43
CA GLU A 31 12.34 -8.33 -18.18
C GLU A 31 11.85 -6.91 -18.01
N ASP A 32 10.57 -6.68 -17.72
CA ASP A 32 9.99 -5.33 -17.66
C ASP A 32 10.03 -4.72 -16.26
N GLY A 33 10.55 -5.47 -15.28
CA GLY A 33 10.67 -5.06 -13.89
C GLY A 33 9.31 -5.07 -13.22
N TYR A 34 8.77 -6.27 -13.03
CA TYR A 34 7.50 -6.52 -12.37
C TYR A 34 7.64 -6.27 -10.86
N SER A 35 6.62 -5.67 -10.25
CA SER A 35 6.62 -5.35 -8.83
C SER A 35 5.49 -6.02 -8.08
N GLY A 36 4.44 -6.43 -8.76
CA GLY A 36 3.27 -7.05 -8.16
C GLY A 36 2.00 -6.82 -8.98
N VAL A 37 0.94 -7.50 -8.57
CA VAL A 37 -0.38 -7.42 -9.18
C VAL A 37 -1.41 -7.13 -8.10
N GLU A 38 -2.40 -6.32 -8.41
CA GLU A 38 -3.56 -6.06 -7.58
C GLU A 38 -4.81 -6.45 -8.36
N VAL A 39 -5.64 -7.32 -7.80
CA VAL A 39 -6.89 -7.77 -8.43
C VAL A 39 -8.05 -7.09 -7.73
N ARG A 40 -8.84 -6.35 -8.49
CA ARG A 40 -10.09 -5.73 -8.04
C ARG A 40 -11.26 -6.44 -8.72
N VAL A 41 -12.01 -7.18 -7.92
CA VAL A 41 -13.16 -7.95 -8.40
C VAL A 41 -14.43 -7.12 -8.24
N THR A 42 -14.95 -6.59 -9.34
CA THR A 42 -16.28 -5.97 -9.39
C THR A 42 -17.26 -7.02 -9.94
N PRO A 43 -18.53 -7.07 -9.48
CA PRO A 43 -19.50 -8.06 -9.98
C PRO A 43 -19.71 -8.04 -11.51
N MET A 44 -19.43 -6.91 -12.16
CA MET A 44 -19.53 -6.76 -13.61
C MET A 44 -18.22 -7.00 -14.35
N ARG A 45 -17.06 -6.63 -13.78
CA ARG A 45 -15.74 -6.73 -14.40
C ARG A 45 -14.65 -7.00 -13.36
N THR A 46 -13.66 -7.81 -13.72
CA THR A 46 -12.46 -7.99 -12.91
C THR A 46 -11.35 -7.15 -13.50
N GLU A 47 -10.87 -6.20 -12.72
CA GLU A 47 -9.78 -5.31 -13.08
C GLU A 47 -8.48 -5.84 -12.47
N ILE A 48 -7.49 -6.09 -13.31
CA ILE A 48 -6.17 -6.57 -12.88
C ILE A 48 -5.18 -5.44 -13.12
N ILE A 49 -4.63 -4.89 -12.04
CA ILE A 49 -3.67 -3.79 -12.09
C ILE A 49 -2.27 -4.37 -11.92
N ILE A 50 -1.49 -4.34 -12.98
CA ILE A 50 -0.08 -4.75 -12.99
C ILE A 50 0.76 -3.55 -12.59
N ARG A 51 1.52 -3.68 -11.50
CA ARG A 51 2.50 -2.69 -11.07
C ARG A 51 3.86 -3.04 -11.68
N ALA A 52 4.34 -2.21 -12.59
CA ALA A 52 5.61 -2.41 -13.26
C ALA A 52 6.46 -1.14 -13.29
N THR A 53 7.78 -1.30 -13.45
CA THR A 53 8.68 -0.15 -13.61
C THR A 53 8.64 0.41 -15.02
N ARG A 54 8.59 -0.47 -16.04
CA ARG A 54 8.52 -0.12 -17.47
C ARG A 54 7.15 -0.45 -18.05
N THR A 55 6.17 0.43 -17.85
CA THR A 55 4.80 0.22 -18.33
C THR A 55 4.68 0.16 -19.85
N GLN A 56 5.53 0.88 -20.59
CA GLN A 56 5.51 0.89 -22.06
C GLN A 56 5.74 -0.50 -22.67
N ASN A 57 6.69 -1.26 -22.14
CA ASN A 57 6.98 -2.60 -22.63
C ASN A 57 5.89 -3.61 -22.27
N VAL A 58 5.24 -3.44 -21.11
CA VAL A 58 4.10 -4.26 -20.68
C VAL A 58 2.91 -4.05 -21.60
N LEU A 59 2.67 -2.81 -22.05
CA LEU A 59 1.66 -2.52 -23.08
C LEU A 59 2.06 -3.13 -24.44
N GLY A 60 3.35 -3.01 -24.80
CA GLY A 60 3.90 -3.43 -26.08
C GLY A 60 3.45 -2.53 -27.24
N GLU A 61 3.81 -2.91 -28.47
CA GLU A 61 3.47 -2.14 -29.66
C GLU A 61 1.95 -2.00 -29.83
N LYS A 62 1.45 -0.76 -29.81
CA LYS A 62 0.01 -0.45 -29.92
C LYS A 62 -0.89 -1.24 -28.95
N GLY A 63 -0.38 -1.66 -27.79
CA GLY A 63 -1.14 -2.47 -26.83
C GLY A 63 -1.30 -3.94 -27.24
N ARG A 64 -0.48 -4.46 -28.16
CA ARG A 64 -0.54 -5.86 -28.59
C ARG A 64 -0.30 -6.82 -27.42
N ARG A 65 0.75 -6.58 -26.64
CA ARG A 65 1.16 -7.49 -25.55
C ARG A 65 0.09 -7.58 -24.46
N ILE A 66 -0.51 -6.46 -24.07
CA ILE A 66 -1.59 -6.48 -23.07
C ILE A 66 -2.85 -7.20 -23.57
N ARG A 67 -3.17 -7.15 -24.87
CA ARG A 67 -4.27 -7.91 -25.48
C ARG A 67 -3.99 -9.42 -25.57
N GLU A 68 -2.73 -9.79 -25.75
CA GLU A 68 -2.29 -11.19 -25.69
C GLU A 68 -2.42 -11.70 -24.25
N LEU A 69 -1.95 -10.93 -23.26
CA LEU A 69 -2.09 -11.25 -21.84
C LEU A 69 -3.56 -11.37 -21.40
N THR A 70 -4.44 -10.46 -21.82
CA THR A 70 -5.89 -10.57 -21.53
C THR A 70 -6.46 -11.86 -22.12
N SER A 71 -6.08 -12.22 -23.34
CA SER A 71 -6.55 -13.44 -24.00
C SER A 71 -6.09 -14.71 -23.28
N VAL A 72 -4.84 -14.73 -22.79
CA VAL A 72 -4.29 -15.85 -22.00
C VAL A 72 -5.06 -16.02 -20.69
N VAL A 73 -5.26 -14.92 -19.95
CA VAL A 73 -5.98 -14.92 -18.66
C VAL A 73 -7.43 -15.36 -18.87
N GLN A 74 -8.12 -14.84 -19.89
CA GLN A 74 -9.50 -15.22 -20.20
C GLN A 74 -9.64 -16.72 -20.50
N LYS A 75 -8.77 -17.27 -21.37
CA LYS A 75 -8.79 -18.69 -21.74
C LYS A 75 -8.41 -19.61 -20.58
N ARG A 76 -7.42 -19.22 -19.78
CA ARG A 76 -6.90 -20.04 -18.67
C ARG A 76 -7.94 -20.19 -17.56
N PHE A 77 -8.55 -19.08 -17.16
CA PHE A 77 -9.50 -19.06 -16.04
C PHE A 77 -10.96 -19.21 -16.46
N LYS A 78 -11.22 -19.39 -17.76
CA LYS A 78 -12.55 -19.60 -18.35
C LYS A 78 -13.52 -18.47 -18.01
N PHE A 79 -13.03 -17.24 -18.03
CA PHE A 79 -13.86 -16.06 -17.86
C PHE A 79 -14.70 -15.82 -19.12
N PRO A 80 -15.92 -15.28 -18.99
CA PRO A 80 -16.68 -14.82 -20.16
C PRO A 80 -15.93 -13.69 -20.86
N GLU A 81 -16.05 -13.62 -22.18
CA GLU A 81 -15.38 -12.60 -22.99
C GLU A 81 -15.74 -11.19 -22.47
N ASN A 82 -14.76 -10.28 -22.48
CA ASN A 82 -14.88 -8.89 -22.00
C ASN A 82 -15.17 -8.70 -20.50
N SER A 83 -15.06 -9.74 -19.67
CA SER A 83 -15.20 -9.58 -18.20
C SER A 83 -13.89 -9.21 -17.49
N VAL A 84 -12.75 -9.37 -18.15
CA VAL A 84 -11.42 -9.10 -17.57
C VAL A 84 -10.73 -7.97 -18.31
N GLU A 85 -10.28 -6.97 -17.55
CA GLU A 85 -9.48 -5.85 -18.05
C GLU A 85 -8.15 -5.78 -17.31
N LEU A 86 -7.07 -5.56 -18.08
CA LEU A 86 -5.72 -5.39 -17.53
C LEU A 86 -5.30 -3.93 -17.65
N TYR A 87 -4.81 -3.38 -16.54
CA TYR A 87 -4.23 -2.04 -16.45
C TYR A 87 -2.77 -2.14 -16.04
N ALA A 88 -1.93 -1.25 -16.57
CA ALA A 88 -0.54 -1.14 -16.16
C ALA A 88 -0.32 0.17 -15.40
N GLU A 89 0.05 0.06 -14.13
CA GLU A 89 0.38 1.19 -13.28
C GLU A 89 1.91 1.26 -13.08
N LYS A 90 2.46 2.47 -13.16
CA LYS A 90 3.88 2.69 -12.91
C LYS A 90 4.15 2.74 -11.41
N VAL A 91 5.12 1.97 -10.95
CA VAL A 91 5.57 2.01 -9.54
C VAL A 91 6.22 3.36 -9.23
N ASN A 92 5.76 4.04 -8.17
CA ASN A 92 6.29 5.34 -7.76
C ASN A 92 7.80 5.30 -7.46
N SER A 93 8.24 4.34 -6.66
CA SER A 93 9.64 4.22 -6.21
C SER A 93 10.22 2.84 -6.52
N ARG A 94 10.85 2.71 -7.70
CA ARG A 94 11.48 1.43 -8.13
C ARG A 94 12.55 0.92 -7.17
N GLY A 95 13.24 1.83 -6.47
CA GLY A 95 14.36 1.51 -5.58
C GLY A 95 13.91 0.83 -4.29
N LEU A 96 12.66 1.02 -3.87
CA LEU A 96 12.10 0.46 -2.64
C LEU A 96 11.41 -0.89 -2.86
N CYS A 97 11.20 -1.29 -4.12
CA CYS A 97 10.60 -2.59 -4.43
C CYS A 97 11.67 -3.68 -4.50
N ALA A 98 11.61 -4.64 -3.56
CA ALA A 98 12.56 -5.74 -3.49
C ALA A 98 12.53 -6.66 -4.73
N ILE A 99 11.35 -6.95 -5.28
CA ILE A 99 11.19 -7.83 -6.45
C ILE A 99 11.84 -7.20 -7.68
N ALA A 100 11.50 -5.94 -7.98
CA ALA A 100 12.07 -5.22 -9.12
C ALA A 100 13.59 -5.05 -9.01
N GLN A 101 14.12 -4.86 -7.78
CA GLN A 101 15.57 -4.83 -7.56
C GLN A 101 16.22 -6.20 -7.74
N ALA A 102 15.58 -7.28 -7.28
CA ALA A 102 16.07 -8.64 -7.46
C ALA A 102 16.13 -9.02 -8.95
N GLU A 103 15.09 -8.69 -9.72
CA GLU A 103 15.07 -8.87 -11.18
C GLU A 103 16.16 -8.03 -11.86
N SER A 104 16.28 -6.76 -11.49
CA SER A 104 17.34 -5.88 -12.03
C SER A 104 18.74 -6.44 -11.76
N LEU A 105 18.97 -7.02 -10.58
CA LEU A 105 20.23 -7.68 -10.25
C LEU A 105 20.43 -8.95 -11.08
N ARG A 106 19.40 -9.79 -11.22
CA ARG A 106 19.43 -10.99 -12.07
C ARG A 106 19.91 -10.65 -13.49
N TYR A 107 19.32 -9.63 -14.13
CA TYR A 107 19.72 -9.24 -15.49
C TYR A 107 21.11 -8.60 -15.55
N LYS A 108 21.52 -7.82 -14.55
CA LYS A 108 22.89 -7.27 -14.49
C LYS A 108 23.95 -8.36 -14.37
N LEU A 109 23.66 -9.41 -13.59
CA LEU A 109 24.56 -10.55 -13.42
C LEU A 109 24.66 -11.39 -14.70
N LEU A 110 23.53 -11.63 -15.37
CA LEU A 110 23.51 -12.28 -16.69
C LEU A 110 24.22 -11.44 -17.75
N GLY A 111 24.12 -10.11 -17.68
CA GLY A 111 24.80 -9.16 -18.57
C GLY A 111 26.31 -9.04 -18.37
N GLY A 112 26.92 -9.91 -17.54
CA GLY A 112 28.37 -9.96 -17.36
C GLY A 112 28.94 -8.88 -16.43
N LEU A 113 28.10 -8.21 -15.63
CA LEU A 113 28.60 -7.26 -14.64
C LEU A 113 29.40 -8.02 -13.57
N ALA A 114 30.67 -7.65 -13.40
CA ALA A 114 31.57 -8.29 -12.45
C ALA A 114 31.10 -8.03 -11.01
N VAL A 115 30.70 -9.10 -10.31
CA VAL A 115 30.55 -9.07 -8.85
C VAL A 115 31.96 -9.11 -8.27
N ARG A 116 32.28 -8.19 -7.36
CA ARG A 116 33.64 -7.85 -6.88
C ARG A 116 34.65 -9.00 -6.63
N ARG A 117 34.27 -10.28 -6.49
CA ARG A 117 35.15 -11.48 -6.58
C ARG A 117 34.41 -12.76 -7.03
N PHE A 118 33.27 -12.68 -7.69
CA PHE A 118 32.51 -13.88 -8.09
C PHE A 118 32.62 -14.04 -9.61
N THR A 119 33.65 -14.80 -9.99
CA THR A 119 33.92 -15.37 -11.32
C THR A 119 32.73 -16.20 -11.85
N PRO A 120 32.72 -16.60 -13.14
CA PRO A 120 31.52 -16.87 -13.95
C PRO A 120 30.89 -18.24 -13.64
N PHE A 121 30.39 -18.42 -12.42
CA PHE A 121 29.76 -19.69 -12.01
C PHE A 121 28.31 -19.84 -12.49
N TYR A 122 27.70 -18.80 -13.09
CA TYR A 122 26.35 -18.91 -13.66
C TYR A 122 26.27 -19.94 -14.79
N HIS A 123 27.40 -20.29 -15.42
CA HIS A 123 27.46 -21.32 -16.46
C HIS A 123 27.67 -22.73 -15.89
N LEU A 124 27.95 -22.85 -14.59
CA LEU A 124 28.22 -24.10 -13.90
C LEU A 124 27.14 -24.46 -12.85
N GLY A 125 26.24 -23.52 -12.51
CA GLY A 125 25.19 -23.76 -11.53
C GLY A 125 24.21 -22.60 -11.34
N VAL A 126 23.33 -22.73 -10.34
CA VAL A 126 22.30 -21.75 -10.00
C VAL A 126 22.80 -20.81 -8.89
N LEU A 127 22.65 -19.50 -9.10
CA LEU A 127 22.94 -18.48 -8.09
C LEU A 127 21.64 -17.93 -7.49
N GLY A 128 21.49 -18.03 -6.17
CA GLY A 128 20.38 -17.44 -5.43
C GLY A 128 20.63 -15.97 -5.12
N ILE A 129 19.63 -15.11 -5.37
CA ILE A 129 19.66 -13.68 -5.04
C ILE A 129 18.65 -13.42 -3.92
N LYS A 130 19.08 -12.76 -2.84
CA LYS A 130 18.19 -12.34 -1.75
C LYS A 130 18.35 -10.85 -1.50
N VAL A 131 17.28 -10.10 -1.78
CA VAL A 131 17.22 -8.65 -1.57
C VAL A 131 16.37 -8.37 -0.33
N LYS A 132 16.91 -7.61 0.63
CA LYS A 132 16.19 -7.06 1.78
C LYS A 132 16.34 -5.54 1.73
N ILE A 133 15.21 -4.83 1.74
CA ILE A 133 15.17 -3.37 1.75
C ILE A 133 14.41 -2.96 3.01
N MET A 134 15.05 -2.19 3.89
CA MET A 134 14.39 -1.56 5.01
C MET A 134 13.70 -0.30 4.51
N LEU A 135 12.39 -0.21 4.71
CA LEU A 135 11.61 0.98 4.33
C LEU A 135 11.72 2.02 5.44
N ASP A 136 11.77 3.29 5.06
CA ASP A 136 11.73 4.41 6.01
C ASP A 136 10.31 4.57 6.58
N TRP A 137 10.22 5.00 7.84
CA TRP A 137 8.93 5.33 8.47
C TRP A 137 8.35 6.60 7.85
N ASP A 138 7.11 6.54 7.38
CA ASP A 138 6.40 7.67 6.79
C ASP A 138 4.99 7.80 7.41
N PRO A 139 4.68 8.90 8.11
CA PRO A 139 3.34 9.10 8.69
C PRO A 139 2.23 9.16 7.63
N LYS A 140 2.56 9.42 6.36
CA LYS A 140 1.59 9.45 5.25
C LYS A 140 1.30 8.07 4.66
N GLY A 141 2.09 7.04 5.00
CA GLY A 141 1.88 5.66 4.56
C GLY A 141 2.00 5.42 3.05
N LYS A 142 2.65 6.34 2.30
CA LYS A 142 2.76 6.20 0.83
C LYS A 142 3.90 5.29 0.41
N LEU A 143 5.04 5.41 1.10
CA LEU A 143 6.29 4.72 0.74
C LEU A 143 6.70 3.66 1.76
N GLY A 144 6.21 3.78 2.99
CA GLY A 144 6.64 2.96 4.12
C GLY A 144 5.50 2.73 5.12
N PRO A 145 5.78 1.97 6.18
CA PRO A 145 4.81 1.69 7.22
C PRO A 145 4.42 2.98 7.94
N THR A 146 3.13 3.08 8.29
CA THR A 146 2.58 4.19 9.09
C THR A 146 2.99 4.09 10.55
N THR A 147 3.14 2.86 11.06
CA THR A 147 3.56 2.60 12.43
C THR A 147 5.07 2.80 12.58
N PRO A 148 5.52 3.65 13.52
CA PRO A 148 6.95 3.78 13.82
C PRO A 148 7.50 2.48 14.39
N LEU A 149 8.83 2.42 14.47
CA LEU A 149 9.50 1.36 15.23
C LEU A 149 8.99 1.37 16.68
N PRO A 150 8.75 0.18 17.28
CA PRO A 150 8.19 0.10 18.62
C PRO A 150 9.06 0.78 19.69
N ASP A 151 10.35 0.98 19.42
CA ASP A 151 11.32 1.60 20.32
C ASP A 151 11.43 3.13 20.17
N LEU A 152 10.77 3.72 19.16
CA LEU A 152 10.86 5.16 18.90
C LEU A 152 9.87 5.95 19.78
N VAL A 153 10.38 6.57 20.84
CA VAL A 153 9.60 7.49 21.68
C VAL A 153 9.69 8.91 21.14
N THR A 154 8.57 9.49 20.73
CA THR A 154 8.50 10.91 20.32
C THR A 154 8.21 11.79 21.52
N ILE A 155 9.22 12.51 22.02
CA ILE A 155 9.05 13.51 23.06
C ILE A 155 8.54 14.78 22.39
N HIS A 156 7.25 15.09 22.60
CA HIS A 156 6.68 16.34 22.13
C HIS A 156 7.17 17.48 23.04
N PRO A 157 7.62 18.62 22.46
CA PRO A 157 7.93 19.78 23.28
C PRO A 157 6.65 20.20 24.03
N PRO A 158 6.78 20.71 25.27
CA PRO A 158 5.65 21.26 25.98
C PRO A 158 4.99 22.33 25.11
N LYS A 159 3.65 22.35 25.09
CA LYS A 159 2.92 23.40 24.39
C LYS A 159 3.18 24.70 25.14
N ASP A 160 3.65 25.73 24.43
CA ASP A 160 3.73 27.07 25.02
C ASP A 160 2.29 27.50 25.34
N GLU A 161 1.94 27.49 26.62
CA GLU A 161 0.74 28.15 27.10
C GLU A 161 0.99 29.64 26.92
N GLU A 162 0.26 30.29 26.00
CA GLU A 162 0.16 31.74 25.96
C GLU A 162 -0.06 32.18 27.40
N GLU A 163 0.96 32.85 27.93
CA GLU A 163 1.03 33.47 29.24
C GLU A 163 -0.38 33.82 29.68
N TYR A 164 -0.88 33.18 30.74
CA TYR A 164 -2.17 33.51 31.35
C TYR A 164 -2.17 35.02 31.62
N LEU A 165 -2.63 35.81 30.64
CA LEU A 165 -3.05 37.17 30.84
C LEU A 165 -4.15 37.01 31.86
N ARG A 166 -3.78 37.35 33.10
CA ARG A 166 -4.67 37.40 34.27
C ARG A 166 -6.03 37.79 33.75
N ALA A 167 -7.01 36.91 33.96
CA ALA A 167 -8.40 37.20 33.67
C ALA A 167 -8.64 38.65 34.05
N ALA A 168 -8.89 39.51 33.06
CA ALA A 168 -9.27 40.88 33.32
C ALA A 168 -10.43 40.77 34.30
N SER A 169 -10.23 41.29 35.51
CA SER A 169 -11.21 41.23 36.59
C SER A 169 -12.51 41.76 36.02
N MET A 170 -13.48 40.87 35.77
CA MET A 170 -14.84 41.30 35.53
C MET A 170 -15.23 42.09 36.79
N PRO A 171 -15.58 43.39 36.69
CA PRO A 171 -15.97 44.14 37.88
C PRO A 171 -17.19 43.45 38.50
N ALA A 172 -17.08 43.11 39.79
CA ALA A 172 -18.12 42.41 40.52
C ALA A 172 -19.43 43.24 40.51
N PRO A 173 -20.61 42.60 40.41
CA PRO A 173 -21.87 43.31 40.61
C PRO A 173 -21.90 43.90 42.02
N VAL A 174 -22.22 45.18 42.14
CA VAL A 174 -22.38 45.86 43.43
C VAL A 174 -23.52 45.18 44.20
N PRO A 175 -23.35 44.76 45.47
CA PRO A 175 -24.41 44.11 46.22
C PRO A 175 -25.55 45.10 46.54
N GLU A 176 -26.78 44.73 46.18
CA GLU A 176 -28.02 45.42 46.58
C GLU A 176 -28.15 45.41 48.10
N ALA A 177 -28.40 46.58 48.68
CA ALA A 177 -28.53 46.75 50.12
C ALA A 177 -29.82 46.06 50.62
N GLU A 178 -29.66 45.04 51.47
CA GLU A 178 -30.77 44.40 52.18
C GLU A 178 -31.44 45.41 53.12
N ILE A 179 -32.67 45.77 52.81
CA ILE A 179 -33.57 46.53 53.69
C ILE A 179 -33.91 45.59 54.87
N PRO A 180 -33.64 45.97 56.14
CA PRO A 180 -33.94 45.10 57.27
C PRO A 180 -35.45 44.88 57.40
N PRO A 181 -35.90 43.65 57.68
CA PRO A 181 -37.33 43.34 57.80
C PRO A 181 -37.94 44.03 59.03
N PRO A 182 -39.20 44.47 58.96
CA PRO A 182 -39.87 45.10 60.09
C PRO A 182 -40.08 44.09 61.23
N VAL A 183 -39.68 44.48 62.43
CA VAL A 183 -39.82 43.69 63.65
C VAL A 183 -41.30 43.60 64.04
N PRO A 184 -41.86 42.40 64.32
CA PRO A 184 -43.19 42.28 64.86
C PRO A 184 -43.15 42.50 66.38
N VAL A 185 -43.95 43.43 66.89
CA VAL A 185 -44.26 43.52 68.33
C VAL A 185 -45.77 43.42 68.50
N VAL A 186 -46.15 42.42 69.29
CA VAL A 186 -47.50 41.98 69.61
C VAL A 186 -47.90 42.54 70.98
N VAL A 187 -49.22 42.55 71.25
CA VAL A 187 -49.92 42.63 72.56
C VAL A 187 -50.30 44.08 72.95
N ALA A 188 -51.55 44.45 73.22
CA ALA A 188 -52.71 43.74 73.78
C ALA A 188 -54.03 44.05 73.06
#